data_AF-A0ABC8M1T7-F1
#
_entry.id   AF-A0ABC8M1T7-F1
#
_cell.length_a   1.000
_cell.length_b   1.000
_cell.length_c   1.000
_cell.angle_alpha   90.00
_cell.angle_beta   90.00
_cell.angle_gamma   90.00
#
_symmetry.space_group_name_H-M   'P 1'
#
loop_
_entity.id
_entity.type
_entity.pdbx_description
1 polymer ?
#
loop_
_entity_poly.entity_id
_entity_poly.type
_entity_poly.pdbx_seq_one_letter_code
_entity_poly.pdbx_strand_id
1 'polypeptide(L)'
;MESLFSTMIVLLLVSLSCFTSSEALKSNKGNITIKWDLISWTPDGYVATVTAYNYQKQRSIPSPGWTMSWSWTSKEVIWSIVGAQTTEQGDCSMYNENMPHSCSSKPTLVDLLPSTPFNQQIANCCKGGVLKPGLESAFQIAVGNAGDSVKTVRMPVNFMFTAPKQQYVCGPTKNVRPTRFITADKRRVTRALMTWNITCVFHKAT
;
A
#
# COMPACT_ATOMS: atom_id res chain seq x y z
N MET A 1 16.24 53.78 -31.05
CA MET A 1 15.40 53.25 -29.95
C MET A 1 14.76 51.91 -30.34
N GLU A 2 14.28 51.76 -31.59
CA GLU A 2 13.62 50.53 -32.06
C GLU A 2 14.50 49.27 -32.13
N SER A 3 15.78 49.41 -32.48
CA SER A 3 16.74 48.29 -32.55
C SER A 3 16.98 47.60 -31.19
N LEU A 4 16.94 48.35 -30.08
CA LEU A 4 17.10 47.83 -28.72
C LEU A 4 15.87 47.05 -28.24
N PHE A 5 14.67 47.41 -28.71
CA PHE A 5 13.45 46.66 -28.40
C PHE A 5 13.42 45.31 -29.11
N SER A 6 13.86 45.25 -30.37
CA SER A 6 13.88 44.01 -31.13
C SER A 6 14.88 42.98 -30.57
N THR A 7 16.05 43.42 -30.09
CA THR A 7 17.03 42.52 -29.48
C THR A 7 16.56 41.99 -28.13
N MET A 8 15.85 42.80 -27.35
CA MET A 8 15.24 42.36 -26.08
C MET A 8 14.14 41.32 -26.27
N ILE A 9 13.30 41.46 -27.31
CA ILE A 9 12.24 40.48 -27.62
C ILE A 9 12.84 39.13 -28.05
N VAL A 10 13.90 39.15 -28.87
CA VAL A 10 14.60 37.92 -29.30
C VAL A 10 15.28 37.23 -28.11
N LEU A 11 15.93 37.98 -27.21
CA LEU A 11 16.52 37.44 -25.97
C LEU A 11 15.47 36.85 -25.04
N LEU A 12 14.29 37.46 -24.92
CA LEU A 12 13.17 36.95 -24.13
C LEU A 12 12.66 35.61 -24.72
N LEU A 13 12.46 35.53 -26.04
CA LEU A 13 12.01 34.31 -26.73
C LEU A 13 13.05 33.16 -26.67
N VAL A 14 14.34 33.49 -26.69
CA VAL A 14 15.44 32.52 -26.48
C VAL A 14 15.50 32.05 -25.02
N SER A 15 15.21 32.93 -24.05
CA SER A 15 15.10 32.55 -22.63
C SER A 15 13.87 31.68 -22.34
N LEU A 16 12.75 31.91 -23.04
CA LEU A 16 11.54 31.09 -22.92
C LEU A 16 11.67 29.70 -23.57
N SER A 17 12.48 29.57 -24.62
CA SER A 17 12.75 28.27 -25.26
C SER A 17 13.77 27.42 -24.49
N CYS A 18 14.49 27.99 -23.52
CA CYS A 18 15.34 27.24 -22.58
C CYS A 18 14.58 26.58 -21.43
N PHE A 19 13.28 26.83 -21.25
CA PHE A 19 12.44 25.98 -20.40
C PHE A 19 12.06 24.69 -21.13
N THR A 20 13.08 23.95 -21.61
CA THR A 20 12.87 22.54 -21.89
C THR A 20 12.63 21.86 -20.55
N SER A 21 11.40 21.39 -20.35
CA SER A 21 10.97 20.64 -19.17
C SER A 21 11.60 19.25 -19.12
N SER A 22 12.92 19.16 -19.25
CA SER A 22 13.69 17.93 -19.26
C SER A 22 14.05 17.43 -17.85
N GLU A 23 13.81 18.24 -16.81
CA GLU A 23 14.04 17.85 -15.41
C GLU A 23 12.83 17.21 -14.70
N ALA A 24 11.64 17.24 -15.30
CA ALA A 24 10.43 16.68 -14.67
C ALA A 24 10.41 15.14 -14.60
N LEU A 25 11.32 14.44 -15.31
CA LEU A 25 11.27 12.98 -15.44
C LEU A 25 12.11 12.20 -14.40
N LYS A 26 12.91 12.86 -13.53
CA LYS A 26 13.92 12.15 -12.71
C LYS A 26 13.91 12.43 -11.20
N SER A 27 12.96 13.22 -10.67
CA SER A 27 12.87 13.38 -9.21
C SER A 27 12.07 12.23 -8.57
N ASN A 28 12.72 11.07 -8.40
CA ASN A 28 12.25 9.91 -7.61
C ASN A 28 12.14 10.19 -6.08
N LYS A 29 11.72 11.38 -5.67
CA LYS A 29 11.67 11.80 -4.24
C LYS A 29 10.41 11.33 -3.51
N GLY A 30 9.87 10.16 -3.86
CA GLY A 30 8.68 9.61 -3.23
C GLY A 30 8.50 8.13 -3.50
N ASN A 31 7.72 7.46 -2.66
CA ASN A 31 7.49 6.02 -2.70
C ASN A 31 6.05 5.70 -2.30
N ILE A 32 5.66 4.45 -2.53
CA ILE A 32 4.54 3.85 -1.81
C ILE A 32 5.13 3.20 -0.57
N THR A 33 4.59 3.53 0.60
CA THR A 33 4.98 2.90 1.86
C THR A 33 3.82 2.04 2.35
N ILE A 34 4.06 0.76 2.53
CA ILE A 34 3.09 -0.17 3.11
C ILE A 34 3.47 -0.36 4.57
N LYS A 35 2.55 0.01 5.47
CA LYS A 35 2.66 -0.29 6.89
C LYS A 35 1.75 -1.44 7.24
N TRP A 36 2.30 -2.40 7.98
CA TRP A 36 1.59 -3.55 8.50
C TRP A 36 1.58 -3.45 10.03
N ASP A 37 0.46 -3.01 10.58
CA ASP A 37 0.31 -2.76 12.01
C ASP A 37 -0.45 -3.92 12.66
N LEU A 38 0.24 -4.71 13.48
CA LEU A 38 -0.39 -5.81 14.25
C LEU A 38 -1.16 -5.21 15.42
N ILE A 39 -2.46 -5.46 15.47
CA ILE A 39 -3.39 -4.83 16.43
C ILE A 39 -3.62 -5.73 17.64
N SER A 40 -3.83 -7.02 17.42
CA SER A 40 -4.10 -8.00 18.47
C SER A 40 -3.68 -9.40 18.04
N TRP A 41 -3.36 -10.25 19.02
CA TRP A 41 -3.18 -11.68 18.80
C TRP A 41 -4.52 -12.40 18.67
N THR A 42 -4.52 -13.51 17.95
CA THR A 42 -5.59 -14.52 17.91
C THR A 42 -5.01 -15.86 18.36
N PRO A 43 -5.83 -16.92 18.59
CA PRO A 43 -5.32 -18.20 19.08
C PRO A 43 -4.23 -18.85 18.22
N ASP A 44 -4.20 -18.57 16.92
CA ASP A 44 -3.26 -19.16 15.95
C ASP A 44 -2.50 -18.11 15.11
N GLY A 45 -2.64 -16.82 15.43
CA GLY A 45 -2.14 -15.75 14.57
C GLY A 45 -2.44 -14.35 15.12
N TYR A 46 -2.86 -13.44 14.25
CA TYR A 46 -3.08 -12.04 14.62
C TYR A 46 -4.08 -11.32 13.72
N VAL A 47 -4.59 -10.18 14.20
CA VAL A 47 -5.28 -9.18 13.38
C VAL A 47 -4.32 -8.03 13.09
N ALA A 48 -4.23 -7.60 11.84
CA ALA A 48 -3.43 -6.47 11.42
C ALA A 48 -4.21 -5.49 10.55
N THR A 49 -3.89 -4.20 10.68
CA THR A 49 -4.30 -3.18 9.73
C THR A 49 -3.14 -2.90 8.79
N VAL A 50 -3.38 -3.03 7.49
CA VAL A 50 -2.38 -2.79 6.45
C VAL A 50 -2.75 -1.50 5.73
N THR A 51 -1.83 -0.56 5.65
CA THR A 51 -2.06 0.75 5.03
C THR A 51 -0.97 1.06 4.02
N ALA A 52 -1.37 1.30 2.77
CA ALA A 52 -0.52 1.82 1.71
C ALA A 52 -0.63 3.35 1.67
N TYR A 53 0.48 4.04 1.90
CA TYR A 53 0.62 5.48 1.80
C TYR A 53 1.27 5.85 0.48
N ASN A 54 0.69 6.80 -0.24
CA ASN A 54 1.33 7.34 -1.43
C ASN A 54 2.09 8.63 -1.10
N TYR A 55 3.39 8.50 -0.85
CA TYR A 55 4.31 9.62 -0.62
C TYR A 55 4.94 10.14 -1.91
N GLN A 56 4.41 9.78 -3.08
CA GLN A 56 4.83 10.35 -4.35
C GLN A 56 4.17 11.71 -4.54
N LYS A 57 4.90 12.71 -5.05
CA LYS A 57 4.37 14.08 -5.18
C LYS A 57 3.35 14.24 -6.32
N GLN A 58 3.58 13.56 -7.43
CA GLN A 58 2.83 13.80 -8.68
C GLN A 58 2.22 12.53 -9.27
N ARG A 59 2.53 11.35 -8.71
CA ARG A 59 2.10 10.07 -9.27
C ARG A 59 0.88 9.57 -8.52
N SER A 60 -0.27 9.58 -9.19
CA SER A 60 -1.46 8.89 -8.71
C SER A 60 -1.48 7.46 -9.23
N ILE A 61 -2.11 6.57 -8.47
CA ILE A 61 -2.55 5.27 -8.93
C ILE A 61 -3.97 5.44 -9.48
N PRO A 62 -4.18 5.34 -10.79
CA PRO A 62 -5.50 5.45 -11.40
C PRO A 62 -6.27 4.12 -11.30
N SER A 63 -7.55 4.14 -11.65
CA SER A 63 -8.37 2.94 -11.85
C SER A 63 -7.76 2.05 -12.96
N PRO A 64 -7.80 0.70 -12.87
CA PRO A 64 -8.46 -0.15 -11.87
C PRO A 64 -7.80 -0.27 -10.50
N GLY A 65 -6.81 0.57 -10.20
CA GLY A 65 -6.25 0.69 -8.86
C GLY A 65 -5.01 -0.15 -8.62
N TRP A 66 -4.50 -0.11 -7.40
CA TRP A 66 -3.34 -0.90 -7.01
C TRP A 66 -3.68 -2.38 -6.86
N THR A 67 -2.66 -3.21 -7.08
CA THR A 67 -2.66 -4.62 -6.72
C THR A 67 -1.44 -4.88 -5.84
N MET A 68 -1.66 -5.57 -4.73
CA MET A 68 -0.62 -5.88 -3.75
C MET A 68 -0.54 -7.39 -3.54
N SER A 69 0.67 -7.94 -3.57
CA SER A 69 0.90 -9.32 -3.16
C SER A 69 2.14 -9.43 -2.29
N TRP A 70 2.24 -10.51 -1.54
CA TRP A 70 3.39 -10.86 -0.71
C TRP A 70 3.47 -12.38 -0.60
N SER A 71 4.53 -12.89 -0.01
CA SER A 71 4.69 -14.29 0.33
C SER A 71 4.65 -14.48 1.83
N TRP A 72 3.91 -15.49 2.27
CA TRP A 72 3.98 -16.00 3.63
C TRP A 72 5.32 -16.72 3.86
N THR A 73 5.73 -16.83 5.12
CA THR A 73 7.04 -17.42 5.47
C THR A 73 6.96 -18.88 5.93
N SER A 74 5.74 -19.37 6.10
CA SER A 74 5.38 -20.71 6.53
C SER A 74 4.05 -21.10 5.87
N LYS A 75 3.05 -21.53 6.64
CA LYS A 75 1.73 -21.96 6.19
C LYS A 75 0.62 -21.01 6.67
N GLU A 76 0.94 -19.73 6.76
CA GLU A 76 -0.01 -18.68 7.12
C GLU A 76 -1.19 -18.66 6.14
N VAL A 77 -2.38 -18.36 6.65
CA VAL A 77 -3.61 -18.22 5.86
C VAL A 77 -4.31 -16.91 6.19
N ILE A 78 -5.23 -16.48 5.34
CA ILE A 78 -6.09 -15.34 5.60
C ILE A 78 -7.43 -15.87 6.10
N TRP A 79 -7.69 -15.73 7.40
CA TRP A 79 -8.98 -16.11 7.98
C TRP A 79 -10.09 -15.20 7.46
N SER A 80 -9.87 -13.89 7.51
CA SER A 80 -10.83 -12.90 7.04
C SER A 80 -10.15 -11.60 6.64
N ILE A 81 -10.83 -10.81 5.82
CA ILE A 81 -10.37 -9.52 5.36
C ILE A 81 -11.55 -8.56 5.19
N VAL A 82 -11.32 -7.28 5.49
CA VAL A 82 -12.27 -6.19 5.24
C VAL A 82 -11.54 -4.99 4.64
N GLY A 83 -12.22 -4.26 3.75
CA GLY A 83 -11.66 -3.14 2.99
C GLY A 83 -10.90 -3.51 1.71
N ALA A 84 -10.45 -4.77 1.59
CA ALA A 84 -9.84 -5.33 0.38
C ALA A 84 -10.33 -6.78 0.20
N GLN A 85 -9.99 -7.40 -0.93
CA GLN A 85 -10.31 -8.80 -1.21
C GLN A 85 -9.17 -9.47 -1.98
N THR A 86 -8.98 -10.76 -1.70
CA THR A 86 -8.03 -11.58 -2.48
C THR A 86 -8.61 -11.90 -3.85
N THR A 87 -7.78 -11.87 -4.89
CA THR A 87 -8.20 -12.24 -6.25
C THR A 87 -8.44 -13.74 -6.40
N GLU A 88 -7.80 -14.55 -5.56
CA GLU A 88 -7.91 -16.01 -5.55
C GLU A 88 -7.94 -16.54 -4.11
N GLN A 89 -8.75 -17.58 -3.89
CA GLN A 89 -8.80 -18.27 -2.60
C GLN A 89 -7.58 -19.21 -2.41
N GLY A 90 -7.07 -19.83 -3.48
CA GLY A 90 -6.04 -20.87 -3.39
C GLY A 90 -6.60 -22.21 -2.90
N ASP A 91 -5.71 -23.17 -2.61
CA ASP A 91 -6.09 -24.51 -2.14
C ASP A 91 -6.30 -24.53 -0.62
N CYS A 92 -7.57 -24.50 -0.20
CA CYS A 92 -7.98 -24.61 1.19
C CYS A 92 -8.47 -26.02 1.58
N SER A 93 -8.16 -27.05 0.81
CA SER A 93 -8.71 -28.42 1.02
C SER A 93 -8.40 -29.04 2.39
N MET A 94 -7.39 -28.53 3.11
CA MET A 94 -7.05 -28.98 4.47
C MET A 94 -8.04 -28.49 5.56
N TYR A 95 -8.98 -27.60 5.24
CA TYR A 95 -9.95 -27.03 6.18
C TYR A 95 -11.36 -27.57 5.91
N ASN A 96 -11.97 -28.25 6.89
CA ASN A 96 -13.25 -28.96 6.71
C ASN A 96 -14.51 -28.15 7.06
N GLU A 97 -14.43 -27.22 8.02
CA GLU A 97 -15.59 -26.47 8.52
C GLU A 97 -15.43 -24.96 8.32
N ASN A 98 -14.44 -24.38 8.98
CA ASN A 98 -14.12 -22.95 8.85
C ASN A 98 -13.13 -22.77 7.72
N MET A 99 -13.62 -22.47 6.53
CA MET A 99 -12.78 -22.22 5.36
C MET A 99 -12.16 -20.81 5.44
N PRO A 100 -10.83 -20.68 5.37
CA PRO A 100 -10.19 -19.38 5.29
C PRO A 100 -10.63 -18.60 4.04
N HIS A 101 -10.60 -17.27 4.13
CA HIS A 101 -10.79 -16.40 2.98
C HIS A 101 -9.76 -16.67 1.86
N SER A 102 -8.51 -17.00 2.23
CA SER A 102 -7.48 -17.45 1.27
C SER A 102 -6.41 -18.30 1.95
N CYS A 103 -6.03 -19.39 1.28
CA CYS A 103 -4.93 -20.30 1.65
C CYS A 103 -3.74 -20.19 0.69
N SER A 104 -3.75 -19.21 -0.21
CA SER A 104 -2.63 -18.98 -1.11
C SER A 104 -1.37 -18.61 -0.31
N SER A 105 -0.25 -19.28 -0.62
CA SER A 105 1.07 -18.95 -0.06
C SER A 105 1.60 -17.59 -0.54
N LYS A 106 1.07 -17.10 -1.66
CA LYS A 106 1.35 -15.79 -2.23
C LYS A 106 0.05 -15.06 -2.57
N PRO A 107 -0.71 -14.58 -1.57
CA PRO A 107 -1.99 -13.94 -1.81
C PRO A 107 -1.81 -12.65 -2.62
N THR A 108 -2.75 -12.39 -3.52
CA THR A 108 -2.83 -11.15 -4.29
C THR A 108 -4.14 -10.45 -3.96
N LEU A 109 -4.06 -9.18 -3.58
CA LEU A 109 -5.18 -8.38 -3.09
C LEU A 109 -5.42 -7.16 -3.96
N VAL A 110 -6.70 -6.82 -4.04
CA VAL A 110 -7.20 -5.58 -4.61
C VAL A 110 -8.11 -4.89 -3.59
N ASP A 111 -8.14 -3.56 -3.65
CA ASP A 111 -9.06 -2.76 -2.85
C ASP A 111 -10.51 -2.97 -3.30
N LEU A 112 -11.45 -2.86 -2.37
CA LEU A 112 -12.87 -2.98 -2.70
C LEU A 112 -13.40 -1.75 -3.46
N LEU A 113 -14.60 -1.84 -4.02
CA LEU A 113 -15.23 -0.74 -4.78
C LEU A 113 -15.99 0.22 -3.84
N PRO A 114 -16.25 1.48 -4.25
CA PRO A 114 -16.99 2.44 -3.43
C PRO A 114 -18.42 2.02 -3.02
N SER A 115 -19.02 1.08 -3.73
CA SER A 115 -20.36 0.53 -3.43
C SER A 115 -20.36 -0.57 -2.35
N THR A 116 -19.20 -0.86 -1.74
CA THR A 116 -19.07 -1.90 -0.71
C THR A 116 -19.96 -1.62 0.50
N PRO A 117 -20.66 -2.62 1.07
CA PRO A 117 -21.45 -2.46 2.29
C PRO A 117 -20.64 -1.95 3.49
N PHE A 118 -21.25 -1.12 4.35
CA PHE A 118 -20.56 -0.46 5.47
C PHE A 118 -19.85 -1.44 6.43
N ASN A 119 -20.42 -2.62 6.67
CA ASN A 119 -19.83 -3.66 7.53
C ASN A 119 -18.58 -4.33 6.93
N GLN A 120 -18.27 -4.07 5.66
CA GLN A 120 -17.06 -4.53 4.98
C GLN A 120 -16.07 -3.38 4.71
N GLN A 121 -16.40 -2.18 5.16
CA GLN A 121 -15.53 -1.01 5.01
C GLN A 121 -14.69 -0.78 6.27
N ILE A 122 -13.51 -0.21 6.05
CA ILE A 122 -12.72 0.45 7.09
C ILE A 122 -12.33 1.85 6.63
N ALA A 123 -11.79 2.66 7.53
CA ALA A 123 -11.28 3.98 7.17
C ALA A 123 -10.26 3.87 6.03
N ASN A 124 -10.40 4.73 5.03
CA ASN A 124 -9.52 4.83 3.86
C ASN A 124 -9.49 3.62 2.91
N CYS A 125 -10.38 2.64 3.03
CA CYS A 125 -10.51 1.59 2.02
C CYS A 125 -11.40 2.02 0.85
N CYS A 126 -11.63 1.06 -0.05
CA CYS A 126 -12.83 0.92 -0.84
C CYS A 126 -12.99 1.99 -1.93
N LYS A 127 -11.88 2.38 -2.56
CA LYS A 127 -11.82 3.38 -3.63
C LYS A 127 -11.51 2.72 -4.98
N GLY A 128 -11.68 1.41 -5.10
CA GLY A 128 -11.26 0.63 -6.26
C GLY A 128 -9.75 0.77 -6.51
N GLY A 129 -8.97 0.90 -5.45
CA GLY A 129 -7.50 0.96 -5.47
C GLY A 129 -6.95 2.28 -6.03
N VAL A 130 -7.79 3.28 -6.26
CA VAL A 130 -7.33 4.62 -6.65
C VAL A 130 -6.62 5.25 -5.45
N LEU A 131 -5.36 5.67 -5.66
CA LEU A 131 -4.53 6.23 -4.58
C LEU A 131 -3.74 7.45 -5.07
N LYS A 132 -4.21 8.63 -4.70
CA LYS A 132 -3.60 9.92 -5.08
C LYS A 132 -2.41 10.26 -4.16
N PRO A 133 -1.48 11.13 -4.60
CA PRO A 133 -0.44 11.74 -3.77
C PRO A 133 -0.96 12.22 -2.42
N GLY A 134 -0.25 11.88 -1.34
CA GLY A 134 -0.56 12.29 0.03
C GLY A 134 -1.75 11.57 0.68
N LEU A 135 -2.39 10.64 -0.04
CA LEU A 135 -3.49 9.84 0.49
C LEU A 135 -3.02 8.44 0.88
N GLU A 136 -3.93 7.73 1.55
CA GLU A 136 -3.76 6.37 2.02
C GLU A 136 -4.91 5.47 1.58
N SER A 137 -4.59 4.18 1.45
CA SER A 137 -5.52 3.07 1.20
C SER A 137 -5.28 2.01 2.26
N ALA A 138 -6.32 1.50 2.91
CA ALA A 138 -6.16 0.54 4.00
C ALA A 138 -7.12 -0.64 3.92
N PHE A 139 -6.71 -1.76 4.51
CA PHE A 139 -7.55 -2.91 4.80
C PHE A 139 -7.17 -3.52 6.14
N GLN A 140 -8.05 -4.34 6.72
CA GLN A 140 -7.75 -5.11 7.92
C GLN A 140 -7.83 -6.60 7.59
N ILE A 141 -6.88 -7.35 8.12
CA ILE A 141 -6.68 -8.75 7.81
C ILE A 141 -6.51 -9.55 9.11
N ALA A 142 -7.23 -10.67 9.22
CA ALA A 142 -6.98 -11.68 10.23
C ALA A 142 -6.13 -12.79 9.61
N VAL A 143 -4.92 -12.99 10.13
CA VAL A 143 -3.95 -13.97 9.64
C VAL A 143 -3.91 -15.15 10.60
N GLY A 144 -4.04 -16.35 10.05
CA GLY A 144 -3.95 -17.63 10.78
C GLY A 144 -2.61 -18.32 10.57
N ASN A 145 -2.33 -19.34 11.39
CA ASN A 145 -1.07 -20.10 11.42
C ASN A 145 0.20 -19.24 11.44
N ALA A 146 0.11 -18.02 11.98
CA ALA A 146 1.17 -17.03 11.92
C ALA A 146 1.97 -16.91 13.23
N GLY A 147 1.61 -17.70 14.24
CA GLY A 147 2.12 -17.54 15.60
C GLY A 147 1.38 -16.44 16.35
N ASP A 148 1.25 -16.63 17.66
CA ASP A 148 0.41 -15.88 18.59
C ASP A 148 1.23 -14.97 19.53
N SER A 149 2.52 -14.77 19.25
CA SER A 149 3.41 -13.99 20.10
C SER A 149 4.50 -13.26 19.31
N VAL A 150 5.10 -12.25 19.94
CA VAL A 150 6.22 -11.48 19.36
C VAL A 150 7.41 -12.37 18.97
N LYS A 151 7.59 -13.51 19.64
CA LYS A 151 8.71 -14.43 19.40
C LYS A 151 8.45 -15.38 18.23
N THR A 152 7.19 -15.74 18.01
CA THR A 152 6.77 -16.76 17.04
C THR A 152 6.33 -16.15 15.72
N VAL A 153 5.83 -14.91 15.75
CA VAL A 153 5.34 -14.23 14.56
C VAL A 153 6.45 -13.97 13.54
N ARG A 154 6.13 -14.15 12.26
CA ARG A 154 7.04 -13.89 11.14
C ARG A 154 6.48 -12.81 10.24
N MET A 155 7.39 -12.00 9.69
CA MET A 155 7.05 -10.93 8.75
C MET A 155 6.78 -11.53 7.37
N PRO A 156 5.70 -11.14 6.66
CA PRO A 156 5.53 -11.45 5.26
C PRO A 156 6.70 -10.85 4.46
N VAL A 157 7.06 -11.50 3.35
CA VAL A 157 8.23 -11.16 2.54
C VAL A 157 7.85 -11.01 1.06
N ASN A 158 8.80 -10.58 0.24
CA ASN A 158 8.65 -10.54 -1.22
C ASN A 158 7.40 -9.78 -1.70
N PHE A 159 7.17 -8.61 -1.11
CA PHE A 159 6.06 -7.76 -1.52
C PHE A 159 6.20 -7.34 -2.98
N MET A 160 5.09 -7.38 -3.70
CA MET A 160 4.95 -6.79 -5.03
C MET A 160 3.80 -5.79 -4.98
N PHE A 161 4.03 -4.64 -5.59
CA PHE A 161 3.03 -3.59 -5.71
C PHE A 161 2.97 -3.14 -7.16
N THR A 162 1.81 -3.27 -7.77
CA THR A 162 1.58 -2.89 -9.17
C THR A 162 0.38 -1.97 -9.27
N ALA A 163 0.36 -1.18 -10.33
CA ALA A 163 -0.72 -0.30 -10.67
C ALA A 163 -0.85 -0.23 -12.20
N PRO A 164 -1.96 0.31 -12.73
CA PRO A 164 -2.18 0.34 -14.16
C PRO A 164 -1.09 1.15 -14.84
N LYS A 165 -0.40 0.52 -15.80
CA LYS A 165 0.74 1.10 -16.52
C LYS A 165 1.93 1.49 -15.63
N GLN A 166 2.03 0.95 -14.41
CA GLN A 166 3.04 1.33 -13.43
C GLN A 166 3.54 0.12 -12.64
N GLN A 167 4.85 -0.06 -12.61
CA GLN A 167 5.49 -1.13 -11.85
C GLN A 167 6.37 -0.54 -10.73
N TYR A 168 6.30 -1.16 -9.55
CA TYR A 168 7.10 -0.79 -8.39
C TYR A 168 8.01 -1.94 -7.98
N VAL A 169 9.15 -1.59 -7.38
CA VAL A 169 10.07 -2.53 -6.74
C VAL A 169 10.00 -2.28 -5.24
N CYS A 170 9.60 -3.29 -4.48
CA CYS A 170 9.51 -3.23 -3.03
C CYS A 170 10.79 -3.75 -2.38
N GLY A 171 11.26 -3.03 -1.36
CA GLY A 171 12.35 -3.47 -0.52
C GLY A 171 11.93 -4.54 0.49
N PRO A 172 12.87 -5.01 1.33
CA PRO A 172 12.59 -5.99 2.37
C PRO A 172 11.67 -5.40 3.44
N THR A 173 10.88 -6.27 4.08
CA THR A 173 10.05 -5.93 5.23
C THR A 173 10.92 -5.63 6.45
N LYS A 174 10.71 -4.46 7.06
CA LYS A 174 11.49 -3.98 8.20
C LYS A 174 10.61 -3.87 9.44
N ASN A 175 11.06 -4.45 10.55
CA ASN A 175 10.47 -4.16 11.85
C ASN A 175 10.83 -2.72 12.26
N VAL A 176 9.82 -1.93 12.60
CA VAL A 176 9.98 -0.53 12.99
C VAL A 176 9.28 -0.26 14.31
N ARG A 177 9.43 0.97 14.83
CA ARG A 177 8.74 1.38 16.05
C ARG A 177 7.23 1.18 15.90
N PRO A 178 6.54 0.54 16.87
CA PRO A 178 5.12 0.34 16.81
C PRO A 178 4.33 1.64 16.65
N THR A 179 3.38 1.63 15.73
CA THR A 179 2.49 2.77 15.44
C THR A 179 1.64 3.11 16.65
N ARG A 180 1.45 4.41 16.89
CA ARG A 180 0.49 4.92 17.87
C ARG A 180 -0.76 5.36 17.14
N PHE A 181 -1.91 4.90 17.60
CA PHE A 181 -3.22 5.30 17.09
C PHE A 181 -3.88 6.19 18.13
N ILE A 182 -4.39 7.34 17.68
CA ILE A 182 -5.17 8.24 18.51
C ILE A 182 -6.63 8.02 18.11
N THR A 183 -7.50 7.75 19.07
CA THR A 183 -8.93 7.60 18.80
C THR A 183 -9.52 8.90 18.24
N ALA A 184 -10.62 8.79 17.47
CA ALA A 184 -11.23 9.95 16.81
C ALA A 184 -11.62 11.07 17.80
N ASP A 185 -12.04 10.70 19.01
CA ASP A 185 -12.35 11.62 20.11
C ASP A 185 -11.10 12.22 20.80
N LYS A 186 -9.90 11.81 20.40
CA LYS A 186 -8.59 12.20 20.93
C LYS A 186 -8.34 11.85 22.39
N ARG A 187 -9.19 11.03 23.02
CA ARG A 187 -9.12 10.71 24.45
C ARG A 187 -8.22 9.53 24.77
N ARG A 188 -8.01 8.62 23.80
CA ARG A 188 -7.24 7.40 24.00
C ARG A 188 -6.15 7.27 22.95
N VAL A 189 -4.97 6.87 23.41
CA VAL A 189 -3.88 6.45 22.54
C VAL A 189 -3.69 4.96 22.70
N THR A 190 -3.89 4.22 21.62
CA THR A 190 -3.51 2.80 21.53
C THR A 190 -2.24 2.67 20.71
N ARG A 191 -1.63 1.49 20.72
CA ARG A 191 -0.45 1.19 19.92
C ARG A 191 -0.60 -0.16 19.25
N ALA A 192 -0.02 -0.30 18.08
CA ALA A 192 0.22 -1.61 17.50
C ALA A 192 1.12 -2.43 18.45
N LEU A 193 0.94 -3.74 18.45
CA LEU A 193 1.83 -4.68 19.12
C LEU A 193 3.19 -4.69 18.42
N MET A 194 3.18 -4.67 17.09
CA MET A 194 4.33 -4.61 16.21
C MET A 194 3.96 -3.84 14.95
N THR A 195 4.92 -3.18 14.33
CA THR A 195 4.73 -2.50 13.05
C THR A 195 5.84 -2.91 12.11
N TRP A 196 5.45 -3.35 10.91
CA TRP A 196 6.38 -3.61 9.83
C TRP A 196 6.18 -2.59 8.71
N ASN A 197 7.28 -2.23 8.06
CA ASN A 197 7.31 -1.23 7.01
C ASN A 197 7.98 -1.81 5.77
N ILE A 198 7.30 -1.64 4.63
CA ILE A 198 7.77 -1.99 3.30
C ILE A 198 7.76 -0.73 2.45
N THR A 199 8.86 -0.45 1.77
CA THR A 199 8.96 0.69 0.86
C THR A 199 9.03 0.20 -0.58
N CYS A 200 8.09 0.66 -1.41
CA CYS A 200 8.01 0.35 -2.82
C CYS A 200 8.32 1.60 -3.65
N VAL A 201 9.40 1.55 -4.43
CA VAL A 201 9.81 2.64 -5.30
C VAL A 201 9.31 2.41 -6.71
N PHE A 202 8.90 3.49 -7.37
CA PHE A 202 8.53 3.42 -8.78
C PHE A 202 9.74 2.96 -9.60
N HIS A 203 9.52 1.95 -10.44
CA HIS A 203 10.57 1.36 -11.26
C HIS A 203 10.44 1.80 -12.73
N LYS A 204 9.30 1.49 -13.36
CA LYS A 204 9.02 1.89 -14.75
C LYS A 204 7.53 1.94 -15.05
N ALA A 205 7.19 2.68 -16.11
CA ALA A 205 5.89 2.56 -16.75
C ALA A 205 5.86 1.32 -17.64
N THR A 206 4.67 0.74 -17.84
CA THR A 206 4.44 -0.43 -18.72
C THR A 206 3.42 -0.08 -19.78
#